data_AF-A0A7Z9KTM9-F1
#
_entry.id   AF-A0A7Z9KTM9-F1
#
_cell.length_a   1.000
_cell.length_b   1.000
_cell.length_c   1.000
_cell.angle_alpha   90.00
_cell.angle_beta   90.00
_cell.angle_gamma   90.00
#
_symmetry.space_group_name_H-M   'P 1'
#
loop_
_entity.id
_entity.type
_entity.pdbx_description
1 polymer ?
#
loop_
_entity_poly.entity_id
_entity_poly.type
_entity_poly.pdbx_seq_one_letter_code
_entity_poly.pdbx_strand_id
1 'polypeptide(L)'
;MRVSIARIMARILSLAFLIAFLITANAGHAADKWALLVGINNYDISPLRYCVADVEAFRETLVDPNIGGFDADKVFLMTDKKTGILEPTLVNVIRVLGVLADKVKPEDTFVFYFSGHGVTLNGRSFLQAVDKEIWMPSVNN
;
A
#
# COMPACT_ATOMS: atom_id res chain seq x y z
N MET A 1 40.21 17.44 -46.82
CA MET A 1 40.20 17.50 -45.33
C MET A 1 39.82 16.13 -44.80
N ARG A 2 40.80 15.28 -44.39
CA ARG A 2 40.52 13.91 -43.93
C ARG A 2 40.26 13.94 -42.43
N VAL A 3 39.00 13.80 -42.02
CA VAL A 3 38.66 13.62 -40.61
C VAL A 3 39.11 12.21 -40.20
N SER A 4 39.93 12.11 -39.16
CA SER A 4 40.40 10.81 -38.65
C SER A 4 39.20 9.99 -38.15
N ILE A 5 39.10 8.74 -38.62
CA ILE A 5 38.05 7.78 -38.22
C ILE A 5 37.96 7.68 -36.69
N ALA A 6 39.09 7.74 -35.98
CA ALA A 6 39.13 7.74 -34.52
C ALA A 6 38.36 8.92 -33.88
N ARG A 7 38.38 10.10 -34.49
CA ARG A 7 37.64 11.28 -34.00
C ARG A 7 36.13 11.14 -34.22
N ILE A 8 35.72 10.50 -35.31
CA ILE A 8 34.31 10.20 -35.60
C ILE A 8 33.80 9.14 -34.62
N MET A 9 34.57 8.06 -34.41
CA MET A 9 34.22 7.01 -33.47
C MET A 9 34.13 7.53 -32.02
N ALA A 10 35.07 8.36 -31.57
CA ALA A 10 35.03 8.95 -30.24
C ALA A 10 33.75 9.77 -30.01
N ARG A 11 33.31 10.56 -31.00
CA ARG A 11 32.06 11.34 -30.91
C ARG A 11 30.82 10.46 -30.86
N ILE A 12 30.79 9.39 -31.64
CA ILE A 12 29.68 8.42 -31.63
C ILE A 12 29.60 7.71 -30.27
N LEU A 13 30.75 7.28 -29.72
CA LEU A 13 30.83 6.65 -28.41
C LEU A 13 30.40 7.60 -27.29
N SER A 14 30.88 8.86 -27.30
CA SER A 14 30.46 9.87 -26.32
C SER A 14 28.96 10.18 -26.39
N LEU A 15 28.38 10.25 -27.60
CA LEU A 15 26.96 10.48 -27.77
C LEU A 15 26.12 9.27 -27.33
N ALA A 16 26.54 8.05 -27.66
CA ALA A 16 25.89 6.82 -27.20
C ALA A 16 25.93 6.71 -25.67
N PHE A 17 27.05 7.05 -25.05
CA PHE A 17 27.19 7.09 -23.60
C PHE A 17 26.29 8.15 -22.96
N LEU A 18 26.22 9.35 -23.53
CA LEU A 18 25.33 10.42 -23.04
C LEU A 18 23.85 10.01 -23.14
N ILE A 19 23.44 9.39 -24.25
CA ILE A 19 22.07 8.88 -24.44
C ILE A 19 21.77 7.78 -23.42
N ALA A 20 22.66 6.81 -23.25
CA ALA A 20 22.49 5.75 -22.26
C ALA A 20 22.40 6.30 -20.83
N PHE A 21 23.27 7.27 -20.49
CA PHE A 21 23.25 7.95 -19.20
C PHE A 21 21.94 8.69 -18.96
N LEU A 22 21.45 9.46 -19.95
CA LEU A 22 20.16 10.16 -19.84
C LEU A 22 18.97 9.20 -19.69
N ILE A 23 18.97 8.06 -20.41
CA ILE A 23 17.94 7.02 -20.25
C ILE A 23 17.97 6.44 -18.83
N THR A 24 19.15 6.12 -18.29
CA THR A 24 19.27 5.58 -16.92
C THR A 24 19.00 6.62 -15.83
N ALA A 25 19.40 7.88 -16.05
CA ALA A 25 19.22 8.96 -15.09
C ALA A 25 17.75 9.40 -15.00
N ASN A 26 16.99 9.23 -16.08
CA ASN A 26 15.58 9.58 -16.15
C ASN A 26 14.65 8.36 -16.02
N ALA A 27 15.19 7.17 -15.72
CA ALA A 27 14.42 6.03 -15.24
C ALA A 27 14.00 6.30 -13.78
N GLY A 28 13.16 7.32 -13.58
CA GLY A 28 12.46 7.52 -12.32
C GLY A 28 11.59 6.29 -12.05
N HIS A 29 11.59 5.82 -10.81
CA HIS A 29 10.65 4.79 -10.36
C HIS A 29 9.24 5.29 -10.68
N ALA A 30 8.50 4.56 -11.51
CA ALA A 30 7.08 4.87 -11.70
C ALA A 30 6.41 4.73 -10.32
N ALA A 31 5.80 5.82 -9.84
CA ALA A 31 5.17 5.85 -8.52
C ALA A 31 4.19 4.69 -8.36
N ASP A 32 4.44 3.86 -7.36
CA ASP A 32 3.59 2.71 -7.08
C ASP A 32 2.34 3.13 -6.31
N LYS A 33 1.33 2.27 -6.36
CA LYS A 33 0.11 2.43 -5.59
C LYS A 33 -0.09 1.23 -4.69
N TRP A 34 -0.20 1.48 -3.39
CA TRP A 34 -0.31 0.49 -2.33
C TRP A 34 -1.61 0.69 -1.58
N ALA A 35 -2.26 -0.39 -1.15
CA ALA A 35 -3.45 -0.28 -0.32
C ALA A 35 -3.52 -1.34 0.77
N LEU A 36 -4.02 -0.95 1.93
CA LEU A 36 -4.48 -1.86 2.98
C LEU A 36 -5.96 -1.62 3.24
N LEU A 37 -6.77 -2.64 3.00
CA LEU A 37 -8.22 -2.63 3.10
C LEU A 37 -8.65 -3.61 4.19
N VAL A 38 -9.34 -3.11 5.21
CA VAL A 38 -9.74 -3.89 6.38
C VAL A 38 -11.25 -3.81 6.55
N GLY A 39 -11.95 -4.93 6.38
CA GLY A 39 -13.41 -5.00 6.47
C GLY A 39 -13.84 -6.10 7.43
N ILE A 40 -14.52 -5.73 8.50
CA ILE A 40 -14.82 -6.65 9.60
C ILE A 40 -16.32 -6.62 9.89
N ASN A 41 -16.98 -7.76 9.76
CA ASN A 41 -18.37 -7.99 10.13
C ASN A 41 -18.49 -8.80 11.42
N ASN A 42 -17.62 -9.79 11.62
CA ASN A 42 -17.82 -10.85 12.60
C ASN A 42 -17.25 -10.51 13.98
N TYR A 43 -17.76 -9.44 14.58
CA TYR A 43 -17.49 -9.12 15.98
C TYR A 43 -18.29 -10.03 16.91
N ASP A 44 -17.69 -10.43 18.04
CA ASP A 44 -18.36 -11.18 19.10
C ASP A 44 -19.65 -10.51 19.60
N ILE A 45 -19.68 -9.17 19.61
CA ILE A 45 -20.79 -8.36 20.08
C ILE A 45 -21.19 -7.42 18.95
N SER A 46 -22.49 -7.41 18.61
CA SER A 46 -23.07 -6.54 17.58
C SER A 46 -22.39 -6.72 16.20
N PRO A 47 -22.52 -7.89 15.56
CA PRO A 47 -21.93 -8.11 14.25
C PRO A 47 -22.52 -7.16 13.19
N LEU A 48 -21.68 -6.76 12.24
CA LEU A 48 -22.05 -5.91 11.10
C LEU A 48 -22.35 -6.78 9.87
N ARG A 49 -22.88 -6.18 8.81
CA ARG A 49 -23.34 -6.91 7.61
C ARG A 49 -22.58 -6.57 6.34
N TYR A 50 -22.05 -5.36 6.22
CA TYR A 50 -21.63 -4.82 4.92
C TYR A 50 -20.15 -4.46 4.85
N CYS A 51 -19.41 -4.48 5.96
CA CYS A 51 -18.02 -4.02 5.99
C CYS A 51 -17.10 -4.82 5.06
N VAL A 52 -17.31 -6.13 4.98
CA VAL A 52 -16.59 -7.00 4.03
C VAL A 52 -16.95 -6.65 2.58
N ALA A 53 -18.22 -6.39 2.29
CA ALA A 53 -18.66 -6.03 0.95
C ALA A 53 -18.12 -4.66 0.53
N ASP A 54 -18.06 -3.70 1.45
CA ASP A 54 -17.50 -2.36 1.21
C ASP A 54 -16.04 -2.45 0.75
N VAL A 55 -15.21 -3.20 1.48
CA VAL A 55 -13.78 -3.33 1.14
C VAL A 55 -13.53 -4.18 -0.11
N GLU A 56 -14.38 -5.17 -0.39
CA GLU A 56 -14.32 -5.96 -1.62
C GLU A 56 -14.65 -5.08 -2.84
N ALA A 57 -15.72 -4.29 -2.79
CA ALA A 57 -16.08 -3.35 -3.85
C ALA A 57 -15.04 -2.24 -4.04
N PHE A 58 -14.46 -1.74 -2.94
CA PHE A 58 -13.41 -0.74 -3.02
C PHE A 58 -12.12 -1.34 -3.61
N ARG A 59 -11.77 -2.59 -3.27
CA ARG A 59 -10.66 -3.30 -3.92
C ARG A 59 -10.85 -3.37 -5.42
N GLU A 60 -12.03 -3.77 -5.90
CA GLU A 60 -12.34 -3.85 -7.33
C GLU A 60 -12.12 -2.50 -8.03
N THR A 61 -12.58 -1.42 -7.40
CA THR A 61 -12.37 -0.05 -7.90
C THR A 61 -10.89 0.33 -7.97
N LEU A 62 -10.10 -0.04 -6.95
CA LEU A 62 -8.67 0.26 -6.91
C LEU A 62 -7.88 -0.50 -7.98
N VAL A 63 -8.18 -1.78 -8.20
CA VAL A 63 -7.44 -2.61 -9.17
C VAL A 63 -7.87 -2.42 -10.62
N ASP A 64 -9.01 -1.78 -10.87
CA ASP A 64 -9.46 -1.47 -12.24
C ASP A 64 -8.45 -0.52 -12.92
N PRO A 65 -7.84 -0.90 -14.06
CA PRO A 65 -6.81 -0.12 -14.74
C PRO A 65 -7.31 1.23 -15.28
N ASN A 66 -8.62 1.39 -15.49
CA ASN A 66 -9.23 2.63 -15.96
C ASN A 66 -9.68 3.55 -14.83
N ILE A 67 -9.69 3.07 -13.58
CA ILE A 67 -10.15 3.82 -12.41
C ILE A 67 -8.99 4.02 -11.42
N GLY A 68 -8.64 3.00 -10.66
CA GLY A 68 -7.60 3.08 -9.64
C GLY A 68 -6.21 2.77 -10.17
N GLY A 69 -6.08 1.80 -11.07
CA GLY A 69 -4.81 1.35 -11.64
C GLY A 69 -3.80 0.87 -10.59
N PHE A 70 -4.26 0.31 -9.47
CA PHE A 70 -3.41 -0.35 -8.49
C PHE A 70 -3.05 -1.75 -8.99
N ASP A 71 -1.79 -2.14 -8.78
CA ASP A 71 -1.40 -3.54 -8.91
C ASP A 71 -2.14 -4.38 -7.85
N ALA A 72 -2.82 -5.44 -8.29
CA ALA A 72 -3.60 -6.31 -7.41
C ALA A 72 -2.75 -6.96 -6.30
N ASP A 73 -1.45 -7.16 -6.55
CA ASP A 73 -0.50 -7.72 -5.58
C ASP A 73 -0.04 -6.68 -4.54
N LYS A 74 -0.33 -5.39 -4.76
CA LYS A 74 -0.06 -4.27 -3.85
C LYS A 74 -1.31 -3.82 -3.08
N VAL A 75 -2.44 -4.51 -3.26
CA VAL A 75 -3.69 -4.26 -2.53
C VAL A 75 -3.95 -5.39 -1.53
N PHE A 76 -3.62 -5.14 -0.27
CA PHE A 76 -3.80 -6.06 0.84
C PHE A 76 -5.24 -6.01 1.35
N LEU A 77 -5.94 -7.14 1.30
CA LEU A 77 -7.34 -7.26 1.74
C LEU A 77 -7.43 -8.16 2.97
N MET A 78 -7.87 -7.59 4.09
CA MET A 78 -8.08 -8.27 5.37
C MET A 78 -9.57 -8.27 5.71
N THR A 79 -10.16 -9.47 5.83
CA THR A 79 -11.60 -9.63 6.13
C THR A 79 -11.84 -10.85 7.00
N ASP A 80 -13.06 -11.00 7.54
CA ASP A 80 -13.43 -12.18 8.34
C ASP A 80 -13.30 -13.51 7.56
N LYS A 81 -13.23 -13.43 6.21
CA LYS A 81 -13.03 -14.59 5.33
C LYS A 81 -11.55 -14.98 5.19
N LYS A 82 -10.62 -14.16 5.69
CA LYS A 82 -9.17 -14.34 5.60
C LYS A 82 -8.64 -14.98 6.88
N THR A 83 -7.52 -15.68 6.74
CA THR A 83 -6.83 -16.37 7.83
C THR A 83 -5.34 -16.02 7.83
N GLY A 84 -4.64 -16.37 8.91
CA GLY A 84 -3.20 -16.14 9.03
C GLY A 84 -2.87 -14.65 9.07
N ILE A 85 -1.87 -14.21 8.32
CA ILE A 85 -1.43 -12.80 8.33
C ILE A 85 -2.47 -11.81 7.80
N LEU A 86 -3.49 -12.30 7.07
CA LEU A 86 -4.56 -11.46 6.51
C LEU A 86 -5.85 -11.49 7.35
N GLU A 87 -5.88 -12.25 8.45
CA GLU A 87 -6.97 -12.16 9.42
C GLU A 87 -6.92 -10.78 10.11
N PRO A 88 -8.05 -10.04 10.23
CA PRO A 88 -8.07 -8.64 10.64
C PRO A 88 -7.94 -8.43 12.16
N THR A 89 -6.97 -9.11 12.79
CA THR A 89 -6.57 -8.88 14.19
C THR A 89 -5.70 -7.62 14.30
N LEU A 90 -5.67 -7.00 15.47
CA LEU A 90 -4.86 -5.80 15.71
C LEU A 90 -3.40 -6.05 15.38
N VAL A 91 -2.84 -7.15 15.87
CA VAL A 91 -1.43 -7.51 15.63
C VAL A 91 -1.14 -7.66 14.14
N ASN A 92 -2.04 -8.26 13.38
CA ASN A 92 -1.84 -8.43 11.94
C ASN A 92 -1.97 -7.10 11.19
N VAL A 93 -2.96 -6.28 11.50
CA VAL A 93 -3.14 -4.95 10.89
C VAL A 93 -1.89 -4.10 11.11
N ILE A 94 -1.39 -4.03 12.35
CA ILE A 94 -0.16 -3.30 12.68
C ILE A 94 1.06 -3.89 11.96
N ARG A 95 1.17 -5.21 11.89
CA ARG A 95 2.28 -5.87 11.17
C ARG A 95 2.27 -5.55 9.68
N VAL A 96 1.11 -5.61 9.02
CA VAL A 96 0.99 -5.28 7.59
C VAL A 96 1.28 -3.80 7.36
N LEU A 97 0.79 -2.90 8.22
CA LEU A 97 1.14 -1.48 8.18
C LEU A 97 2.66 -1.27 8.32
N GLY A 98 3.32 -1.99 9.23
CA GLY A 98 4.78 -1.93 9.38
C GLY A 98 5.52 -2.37 8.11
N VAL A 99 5.11 -3.49 7.52
CA VAL A 99 5.67 -3.95 6.23
C VAL A 99 5.46 -2.93 5.11
N LEU A 100 4.29 -2.27 5.07
CA LEU A 100 4.00 -1.24 4.08
C LEU A 100 4.81 0.02 4.32
N ALA A 101 5.02 0.43 5.57
CA ALA A 101 5.86 1.57 5.91
C ALA A 101 7.32 1.41 5.42
N ASP A 102 7.82 0.17 5.38
CA ASP A 102 9.15 -0.13 4.84
C ASP A 102 9.21 -0.21 3.30
N LYS A 103 8.06 -0.44 2.65
CA LYS A 103 7.97 -0.67 1.19
C LYS A 103 7.59 0.57 0.39
N VAL A 104 6.69 1.38 0.92
CA VAL A 104 6.17 2.59 0.26
C VAL A 104 7.29 3.63 0.18
N LYS A 105 7.56 4.12 -1.04
CA LYS A 105 8.62 5.08 -1.32
C LYS A 105 8.07 6.51 -1.42
N PRO A 106 8.93 7.54 -1.38
CA PRO A 106 8.55 8.88 -1.82
C PRO A 106 7.90 8.83 -3.20
N GLU A 107 6.88 9.65 -3.42
CA GLU A 107 6.01 9.71 -4.61
C GLU A 107 4.99 8.56 -4.79
N ASP A 108 5.11 7.45 -4.05
CA ASP A 108 4.09 6.40 -4.08
C ASP A 108 2.77 6.88 -3.45
N THR A 109 1.66 6.31 -3.90
CA THR A 109 0.36 6.47 -3.25
C THR A 109 0.11 5.33 -2.27
N PHE A 110 -0.27 5.65 -1.05
CA PHE A 110 -0.77 4.66 -0.08
C PHE A 110 -2.23 4.96 0.32
N VAL A 111 -3.08 3.94 0.26
CA VAL A 111 -4.48 3.99 0.70
C VAL A 111 -4.68 3.06 1.90
N PHE A 112 -5.17 3.61 3.00
CA PHE A 112 -5.71 2.82 4.11
C PHE A 112 -7.22 3.02 4.17
N TYR A 113 -7.98 1.94 4.08
CA TYR A 113 -9.44 1.97 4.17
C TYR A 113 -9.93 0.94 5.16
N PHE A 114 -10.76 1.39 6.10
CA PHE A 114 -11.30 0.57 7.17
C PHE A 114 -12.82 0.69 7.19
N SER A 115 -13.52 -0.44 7.16
CA SER A 115 -14.96 -0.54 7.41
C SER A 115 -15.18 -1.51 8.58
N GLY A 116 -15.79 -1.02 9.66
CA GLY A 116 -15.94 -1.77 10.91
C GLY A 116 -16.40 -0.90 12.08
N HIS A 117 -16.31 -1.43 13.29
CA HIS A 117 -16.65 -0.70 14.51
C HIS A 117 -15.58 0.31 14.89
N GLY A 118 -16.05 1.42 15.46
CA GLY A 118 -15.23 2.37 16.17
C GLY A 118 -15.61 2.38 17.65
N VAL A 119 -14.62 2.54 18.52
CA VAL A 119 -14.84 2.65 19.97
C VAL A 119 -14.27 3.96 20.48
N THR A 120 -14.99 4.62 21.38
CA THR A 120 -14.51 5.84 22.06
C THR A 120 -14.16 5.51 23.49
N LEU A 121 -12.90 5.74 23.86
CA LEU A 121 -12.38 5.51 25.21
C LEU A 121 -11.59 6.73 25.68
N ASN A 122 -11.93 7.26 26.85
CA ASN A 122 -11.28 8.43 27.44
C ASN A 122 -11.17 9.64 26.47
N GLY A 123 -12.23 9.89 25.70
CA GLY A 123 -12.28 10.99 24.74
C GLY A 123 -11.50 10.78 23.44
N ARG A 124 -10.94 9.57 23.22
CA ARG A 124 -10.24 9.21 21.98
C ARG A 124 -11.01 8.13 21.22
N SER A 125 -11.03 8.25 19.90
CA SER A 125 -11.66 7.28 19.00
C SER A 125 -10.63 6.29 18.46
N PHE A 126 -11.01 5.01 18.44
CA PHE A 126 -10.18 3.92 17.95
C PHE A 126 -10.96 3.07 16.95
N LEU A 127 -10.26 2.50 15.99
CA LEU A 127 -10.79 1.45 15.12
C LEU A 127 -10.70 0.12 15.85
N GLN A 128 -11.78 -0.66 15.86
CA GLN A 128 -11.81 -1.94 16.54
C GLN A 128 -11.45 -3.07 15.57
N ALA A 129 -10.35 -3.78 15.83
CA ALA A 129 -10.02 -5.00 15.11
C ALA A 129 -10.95 -6.16 15.50
N VAL A 130 -10.84 -7.31 14.83
CA VAL A 130 -11.73 -8.46 15.09
C VAL A 130 -11.51 -9.04 16.49
N ASP A 131 -10.30 -8.92 17.02
CA ASP A 131 -9.92 -9.27 18.38
C ASP A 131 -10.17 -8.11 19.36
N LYS A 132 -10.45 -8.47 20.62
CA LYS A 132 -10.73 -7.49 21.70
C LYS A 132 -9.48 -6.80 22.23
N GLU A 133 -8.32 -7.03 21.64
CA GLU A 133 -7.10 -6.31 22.00
C GLU A 133 -7.24 -4.85 21.58
N ILE A 134 -7.57 -4.01 22.56
CA ILE A 134 -7.30 -2.58 22.46
C ILE A 134 -5.89 -2.41 23.00
N TRP A 135 -4.91 -2.16 22.12
CA TRP A 135 -3.60 -1.72 22.58
C TRP A 135 -3.75 -0.34 23.24
N MET A 136 -3.86 -0.36 24.56
CA MET A 136 -3.74 0.82 25.38
C MET A 136 -2.27 0.94 25.76
N PRO A 137 -1.50 1.91 25.22
CA PRO A 137 -0.27 2.28 25.88
C PRO A 137 -0.67 2.67 27.29
N SER A 138 -0.14 1.94 28.28
CA SER A 138 -0.49 2.06 29.69
C SER A 138 -0.74 3.52 30.05
N VAL A 139 -1.98 3.82 30.42
CA VAL A 139 -2.33 5.11 31.04
C VAL A 139 -1.84 5.04 32.48
N ASN A 140 -0.52 4.97 32.63
CA ASN A 140 0.19 5.09 33.89
C ASN A 140 1.06 6.34 33.76
N ASN A 141 0.47 7.47 34.12
CA ASN A 141 1.19 8.56 34.76
C ASN A 141 0.32 9.07 35.90
#